data_AF-A0A944XFR4-F1
#
_entry.id   AF-A0A944XFR4-F1
#
_cell.length_a   1.000
_cell.length_b   1.000
_cell.length_c   1.000
_cell.angle_alpha   90.00
_cell.angle_beta   90.00
_cell.angle_gamma   90.00
#
_symmetry.space_group_name_H-M   'P 1'
#
loop_
_entity.id
_entity.type
_entity.pdbx_description
1 polymer ?
#
loop_
_entity_poly.entity_id
_entity_poly.type
_entity_poly.pdbx_seq_one_letter_code
_entity_poly.pdbx_strand_id
1 'polypeptide(L)'
;MSGFARTAGLAASFVLLAVLSGCQTVQVANVPEKAPVYIDDRSELAPIKLNRVGVKMRRGTVIGSYKYDPFGCIPHHGNVYWNRGRLLMKNTEFEDIFFEQFDGANFNVVGDPDDLFAGVKRDDVEPEYLIGGQIEDIRMNICDYRPFIYLAGSVLTPKQSGSASLTVTWQVYSLFDEKVVYKAKTAGSVSIKNAVPDGEISLVNEAFAEAAANFTSDEKLVALLKKKPANIADITDVKNTELLIPLFPLYETTITDSIDRIRRSVVTIESGGSHGSGFFISPTLIATNHHVVEGRELLRVRLVTGRKVLGEVIRKHPERDVAIIQVEKGGHMPLPLRMEPLKITEEVYAIGSPLKKRYAGTVTKGIVSKFTNNRYGLENIQADVDTQGGNSGGALLDARGNIVGVSYAGIKSGGGGSIGMNYFIPIYDALDKLNVSIDDTRGLVIKD
;
A
#
# COMPACT_ATOMS: atom_id res chain seq x y z
N MET A 1 82.45 -49.32 24.17
CA MET A 1 83.29 -48.29 24.82
C MET A 1 83.71 -47.27 23.78
N SER A 2 83.64 -45.99 24.17
CA SER A 2 84.28 -44.80 23.58
C SER A 2 84.04 -44.47 22.10
N GLY A 3 83.28 -43.40 21.88
CA GLY A 3 83.27 -42.66 20.61
C GLY A 3 84.46 -41.70 20.47
N PHE A 4 84.60 -41.14 19.27
CA PHE A 4 85.32 -39.89 19.01
C PHE A 4 84.67 -39.15 17.84
N ALA A 5 84.72 -37.83 17.95
CA ALA A 5 83.90 -36.82 17.29
C ALA A 5 84.22 -36.56 15.81
N ARG A 6 83.22 -36.02 15.08
CA ARG A 6 83.44 -35.08 13.98
C ARG A 6 82.48 -33.90 14.07
N THR A 7 83.09 -32.72 14.07
CA THR A 7 82.54 -31.38 13.97
C THR A 7 81.89 -31.13 12.61
N ALA A 8 80.74 -30.43 12.59
CA ALA A 8 80.23 -29.73 11.41
C ALA A 8 79.53 -28.44 11.88
N GLY A 9 79.95 -27.32 11.29
CA GLY A 9 79.52 -25.97 11.66
C GLY A 9 78.09 -25.65 11.24
N LEU A 10 77.37 -24.93 12.10
CA LEU A 10 76.12 -24.26 11.76
C LEU A 10 76.42 -22.91 11.09
N ALA A 11 76.07 -22.78 9.82
CA ALA A 11 75.83 -21.49 9.19
C ALA A 11 74.38 -21.07 9.48
N ALA A 12 74.19 -20.04 10.29
CA ALA A 12 72.89 -19.45 10.57
C ALA A 12 72.51 -18.49 9.44
N SER A 13 71.64 -18.93 8.52
CA SER A 13 70.94 -18.03 7.60
C SER A 13 69.80 -17.33 8.35
N PHE A 14 70.00 -16.06 8.67
CA PHE A 14 68.92 -15.15 9.07
C PHE A 14 68.04 -14.87 7.85
N VAL A 15 66.90 -15.55 7.76
CA VAL A 15 65.81 -15.13 6.87
C VAL A 15 65.12 -13.95 7.55
N LEU A 16 65.39 -12.75 7.05
CA LEU A 16 64.67 -11.54 7.44
C LEU A 16 63.24 -11.64 6.88
N LEU A 17 62.30 -12.13 7.70
CA LEU A 17 60.87 -12.07 7.36
C LEU A 17 60.42 -10.61 7.48
N ALA A 18 60.42 -9.89 6.36
CA ALA A 18 59.74 -8.60 6.26
C ALA A 18 58.24 -8.86 6.38
N VAL A 19 57.68 -8.64 7.57
CA VAL A 19 56.22 -8.57 7.77
C VAL A 19 55.75 -7.27 7.13
N LEU A 20 55.38 -7.34 5.85
CA LEU A 20 54.59 -6.30 5.19
C LEU A 20 53.22 -6.26 5.89
N SER A 21 53.09 -5.36 6.86
CA SER A 21 51.80 -4.95 7.41
C SER A 21 51.06 -4.15 6.34
N GLY A 22 50.46 -4.86 5.39
CA GLY A 22 49.58 -4.27 4.40
C GLY A 22 48.37 -3.64 5.07
N CYS A 23 48.11 -2.36 4.81
CA CYS A 23 46.85 -1.70 5.15
C CYS A 23 45.68 -2.54 4.61
N GLN A 24 44.82 -3.07 5.49
CA GLN A 24 43.60 -3.76 5.10
C GLN A 24 42.57 -2.74 4.61
N THR A 25 42.66 -2.34 3.34
CA THR A 25 41.56 -1.63 2.68
C THR A 25 40.41 -2.60 2.43
N VAL A 26 39.21 -2.26 2.88
CA VAL A 26 38.01 -3.06 2.59
C VAL A 26 37.72 -2.98 1.09
N GLN A 27 37.53 -4.12 0.44
CA GLN A 27 37.19 -4.15 -0.98
C GLN A 27 35.75 -3.65 -1.17
N VAL A 28 35.61 -2.55 -1.91
CA VAL A 28 34.31 -2.01 -2.34
C VAL A 28 33.98 -2.64 -3.69
N ALA A 29 32.83 -3.29 -3.79
CA ALA A 29 32.42 -3.93 -5.02
C ALA A 29 32.05 -2.86 -6.06
N ASN A 30 32.46 -3.06 -7.31
CA ASN A 30 31.92 -2.31 -8.44
C ASN A 30 30.69 -3.04 -8.94
N VAL A 31 29.53 -2.45 -8.73
CA VAL A 31 28.23 -2.94 -9.18
C VAL A 31 27.87 -2.15 -10.44
N PRO A 32 27.55 -2.83 -11.55
CA PRO A 32 27.08 -2.13 -12.73
C PRO A 32 25.62 -1.72 -12.55
N GLU A 33 25.33 -0.46 -12.85
CA GLU A 33 23.97 0.04 -13.00
C GLU A 33 23.28 -0.62 -14.21
N LYS A 34 22.01 -0.98 -14.04
CA LYS A 34 21.17 -1.58 -15.06
C LYS A 34 20.09 -0.59 -15.48
N ALA A 35 19.79 -0.58 -16.78
CA ALA A 35 18.67 0.21 -17.28
C ALA A 35 17.34 -0.27 -16.66
N PRO A 36 16.41 0.64 -16.34
CA PRO A 36 15.08 0.28 -15.84
C PRO A 36 14.30 -0.51 -16.89
N VAL A 37 13.31 -1.29 -16.46
CA VAL A 37 12.34 -1.88 -17.38
C VAL A 37 11.48 -0.77 -17.98
N TYR A 38 11.32 -0.76 -19.30
CA TYR A 38 10.47 0.22 -19.97
C TYR A 38 8.99 0.02 -19.61
N ILE A 39 8.36 1.09 -19.11
CA ILE A 39 6.94 1.15 -18.75
C ILE A 39 6.32 2.29 -19.56
N ASP A 40 5.35 1.95 -20.42
CA ASP A 40 4.71 2.92 -21.32
C ASP A 40 3.71 3.80 -20.55
N ASP A 41 2.75 3.18 -19.87
CA ASP A 41 1.79 3.84 -19.00
C ASP A 41 1.90 3.30 -17.57
N ARG A 42 2.26 4.20 -16.64
CA ARG A 42 2.34 3.87 -15.21
C ARG A 42 0.98 3.46 -14.63
N SER A 43 -0.14 3.89 -15.21
CA SER A 43 -1.48 3.57 -14.73
C SER A 43 -1.82 2.07 -14.80
N GLU A 44 -1.10 1.33 -15.65
CA GLU A 44 -1.18 -0.14 -15.77
C GLU A 44 -0.52 -0.87 -14.60
N LEU A 45 0.30 -0.17 -13.80
CA LEU A 45 0.94 -0.73 -12.62
C LEU A 45 0.13 -0.40 -11.37
N ALA A 46 0.06 -1.39 -10.47
CA ALA A 46 -0.50 -1.23 -9.15
C ALA A 46 0.31 -0.17 -8.35
N PRO A 47 -0.36 0.76 -7.65
CA PRO A 47 0.31 1.77 -6.86
C PRO A 47 1.22 1.16 -5.78
N ILE A 48 2.43 1.68 -5.63
CA ILE A 48 3.43 1.19 -4.67
C ILE A 48 3.92 2.30 -3.75
N LYS A 49 4.29 1.94 -2.51
CA LYS A 49 4.92 2.88 -1.57
C LYS A 49 6.07 2.23 -0.82
N LEU A 50 7.15 2.99 -0.58
CA LEU A 50 8.18 2.57 0.36
C LEU A 50 7.63 2.64 1.78
N ASN A 51 7.69 1.52 2.50
CA ASN A 51 7.22 1.45 3.88
C ASN A 51 8.33 1.76 4.89
N ARG A 52 9.53 1.19 4.68
CA ARG A 52 10.72 1.44 5.51
C ARG A 52 11.97 0.83 4.91
N VAL A 53 13.12 1.39 5.30
CA VAL A 53 14.44 0.78 5.11
C VAL A 53 15.04 0.44 6.47
N GLY A 54 15.49 -0.81 6.65
CA GLY A 54 16.16 -1.27 7.86
C GLY A 54 17.57 -1.77 7.57
N VAL A 55 18.46 -1.69 8.55
CA VAL A 55 19.83 -2.21 8.42
C VAL A 55 20.01 -3.45 9.27
N LYS A 56 20.42 -4.56 8.65
CA LYS A 56 20.64 -5.86 9.29
C LYS A 56 22.13 -6.11 9.59
N MET A 57 22.79 -5.10 10.18
CA MET A 57 24.21 -5.18 10.56
C MET A 57 24.37 -4.89 12.04
N ARG A 58 25.26 -5.64 12.70
CA ARG A 58 25.57 -5.41 14.12
C ARG A 58 26.32 -4.08 14.28
N ARG A 59 25.96 -3.28 15.28
CA ARG A 59 26.72 -2.06 15.60
C ARG A 59 28.16 -2.42 15.94
N GLY A 60 29.11 -1.63 15.45
CA GLY A 60 30.53 -1.92 15.58
C GLY A 60 31.07 -2.96 14.58
N THR A 61 30.28 -3.38 13.59
CA THR A 61 30.81 -4.11 12.42
C THR A 61 31.74 -3.19 11.64
N VAL A 62 32.91 -3.69 11.21
CA VAL A 62 33.79 -2.99 10.28
C VAL A 62 33.15 -2.96 8.90
N ILE A 63 32.83 -1.76 8.41
CA ILE A 63 32.20 -1.53 7.11
C ILE A 63 33.15 -0.84 6.13
N GLY A 64 34.33 -0.45 6.56
CA GLY A 64 35.21 0.29 5.68
C GLY A 64 36.55 0.63 6.29
N SER A 65 37.32 1.43 5.56
CA SER A 65 38.60 1.96 6.01
C SER A 65 38.78 3.41 5.57
N TYR A 66 39.45 4.19 6.40
CA TYR A 66 39.93 5.51 5.99
C TYR A 66 41.22 5.36 5.18
N LYS A 67 41.25 5.98 4.00
CA LYS A 67 42.42 6.00 3.11
C LYS A 67 43.36 7.13 3.52
N TYR A 68 44.65 6.82 3.51
CA TYR A 68 45.71 7.79 3.72
C TYR A 68 46.32 8.21 2.38
N ASP A 69 46.42 9.52 2.16
CA ASP A 69 47.12 10.12 1.02
C ASP A 69 47.86 11.37 1.52
N PRO A 70 49.22 11.37 1.50
CA PRO A 70 50.04 12.49 1.95
C PRO A 70 49.72 13.85 1.29
N PHE A 71 49.05 13.85 0.13
CA PHE A 71 48.76 15.05 -0.65
C PHE A 71 47.28 15.48 -0.60
N GLY A 72 46.41 14.79 0.15
CA GLY A 72 44.98 15.14 0.18
C GLY A 72 44.09 14.46 1.21
N CYS A 73 44.41 13.26 1.71
CA CYS A 73 43.62 12.58 2.74
C CYS A 73 44.38 12.59 4.06
N ILE A 74 43.84 13.27 5.07
CA ILE A 74 44.47 13.39 6.39
C ILE A 74 44.65 12.00 7.02
N PRO A 75 45.71 11.75 7.82
CA PRO A 75 45.98 10.47 8.48
C PRO A 75 44.98 10.19 9.60
N HIS A 76 43.76 9.83 9.23
CA HIS A 76 42.94 8.95 10.04
C HIS A 76 43.24 7.53 9.56
N HIS A 77 44.16 6.84 10.22
CA HIS A 77 44.31 5.39 10.02
C HIS A 77 43.25 4.69 10.88
N GLY A 78 42.39 3.88 10.26
CA GLY A 78 41.41 3.14 11.02
C GLY A 78 40.29 2.53 10.19
N ASN A 79 39.55 1.65 10.85
CA ASN A 79 38.34 1.06 10.30
C ASN A 79 37.16 2.02 10.46
N VAL A 80 36.29 2.06 9.46
CA VAL A 80 34.95 2.64 9.57
C VAL A 80 34.06 1.58 10.20
N TYR A 81 33.32 1.95 11.23
CA TYR A 81 32.45 1.04 11.97
C TYR A 81 30.99 1.45 11.82
N TRP A 82 30.12 0.48 11.59
CA TRP A 82 28.67 0.72 11.56
C TRP A 82 28.20 1.32 12.89
N ASN A 83 27.65 2.54 12.82
CA ASN A 83 26.93 3.20 13.92
C ASN A 83 27.79 3.43 15.20
N ARG A 84 29.11 3.59 15.05
CA ARG A 84 30.01 4.17 16.06
C ARG A 84 30.73 5.37 15.41
N GLY A 85 30.37 6.59 15.83
CA GLY A 85 30.81 7.82 15.16
C GLY A 85 29.67 8.48 14.37
N ARG A 86 29.86 9.74 13.96
CA ARG A 86 28.79 10.70 13.62
C ARG A 86 27.81 10.21 12.54
N LEU A 87 26.51 10.31 12.84
CA LEU A 87 25.40 10.61 11.92
C LEU A 87 24.83 9.57 10.94
N LEU A 88 25.38 8.35 10.78
CA LEU A 88 24.95 7.36 9.75
C LEU A 88 23.45 6.90 9.71
N MET A 89 22.54 7.47 10.51
CA MET A 89 21.10 7.17 10.45
C MET A 89 20.18 8.40 10.52
N LYS A 90 20.65 9.57 10.96
CA LYS A 90 19.73 10.69 11.24
C LYS A 90 19.33 11.50 10.00
N ASN A 91 20.14 11.43 8.94
CA ASN A 91 20.02 12.31 7.77
C ASN A 91 20.07 11.51 6.44
N THR A 92 19.61 10.25 6.44
CA THR A 92 19.54 9.44 5.20
C THR A 92 18.16 9.62 4.56
N GLU A 93 18.14 9.98 3.27
CA GLU A 93 16.95 10.37 2.50
C GLU A 93 16.41 9.18 1.70
N PHE A 94 16.34 7.99 2.31
CA PHE A 94 16.01 6.77 1.57
C PHE A 94 14.60 6.75 0.98
N GLU A 95 13.65 7.46 1.59
CA GLU A 95 12.29 7.58 1.06
C GLU A 95 12.28 8.43 -0.21
N ASP A 96 12.93 9.60 -0.16
CA ASP A 96 13.06 10.52 -1.29
C ASP A 96 13.83 9.88 -2.44
N ILE A 97 14.98 9.27 -2.14
CA ILE A 97 15.78 8.55 -3.14
C ILE A 97 14.97 7.40 -3.77
N PHE A 98 14.23 6.63 -2.98
CA PHE A 98 13.40 5.56 -3.55
C PHE A 98 12.34 6.12 -4.48
N PHE A 99 11.67 7.21 -4.07
CA PHE A 99 10.66 7.87 -4.88
C PHE A 99 11.25 8.35 -6.20
N GLU A 100 12.36 9.10 -6.17
CA GLU A 100 13.05 9.60 -7.37
C GLU A 100 13.43 8.48 -8.35
N GLN A 101 14.01 7.39 -7.85
CA GLN A 101 14.46 6.29 -8.72
C GLN A 101 13.29 5.54 -9.37
N PHE A 102 12.22 5.29 -8.62
CA PHE A 102 11.06 4.57 -9.15
C PHE A 102 10.16 5.46 -10.02
N ASP A 103 9.94 6.72 -9.64
CA ASP A 103 9.19 7.69 -10.44
C ASP A 103 9.91 8.00 -11.76
N GLY A 104 11.24 8.19 -11.70
CA GLY A 104 12.09 8.36 -12.89
C GLY A 104 12.09 7.15 -13.83
N ALA A 105 11.83 5.95 -13.29
CA ALA A 105 11.62 4.71 -14.06
C ALA A 105 10.15 4.50 -14.49
N ASN A 106 9.28 5.49 -14.30
CA ASN A 106 7.86 5.48 -14.64
C ASN A 106 7.02 4.42 -13.90
N PHE A 107 7.40 4.05 -12.66
CA PHE A 107 6.54 3.24 -11.79
C PHE A 107 5.43 4.08 -11.17
N ASN A 108 4.32 3.44 -10.79
CA ASN A 108 3.21 4.07 -10.09
C ASN A 108 3.51 4.22 -8.59
N VAL A 109 4.41 5.13 -8.23
CA VAL A 109 4.81 5.37 -6.83
C VAL A 109 3.91 6.41 -6.18
N VAL A 110 3.48 6.16 -4.95
CA VAL A 110 2.65 7.08 -4.17
C VAL A 110 3.39 7.60 -2.94
N GLY A 111 3.07 8.84 -2.55
CA GLY A 111 3.73 9.55 -1.45
C GLY A 111 4.92 10.37 -1.93
N ASP A 112 4.67 11.29 -2.87
CA ASP A 112 5.63 12.31 -3.31
C ASP A 112 6.13 13.12 -2.10
N PRO A 113 7.44 13.11 -1.80
CA PRO A 113 8.03 13.89 -0.71
C PRO A 113 7.78 15.40 -0.82
N ASP A 114 7.61 15.91 -2.05
CA ASP A 114 7.42 17.34 -2.31
C ASP A 114 5.94 17.77 -2.23
N ASP A 115 4.98 16.83 -2.32
CA ASP A 115 3.55 17.12 -2.09
C ASP A 115 3.19 17.01 -0.60
N LEU A 116 3.57 18.04 0.17
CA LEU A 116 3.33 18.16 1.61
C LEU A 116 1.84 18.11 2.01
N PHE A 117 0.91 18.25 1.06
CA PHE A 117 -0.54 18.24 1.29
C PHE A 117 -1.28 17.12 0.56
N ALA A 118 -0.56 16.14 -0.02
CA ALA A 118 -1.16 14.98 -0.67
C ALA A 118 -2.27 14.37 0.20
N GLY A 119 -1.93 13.98 1.43
CA GLY A 119 -2.86 13.31 2.37
C GLY A 119 -4.07 14.13 2.85
N VAL A 120 -4.21 15.39 2.44
CA VAL A 120 -5.40 16.23 2.69
C VAL A 120 -6.40 16.13 1.53
N LYS A 121 -5.96 15.77 0.33
CA LYS A 121 -6.82 15.57 -0.85
C LYS A 121 -7.54 14.22 -0.69
N ARG A 122 -8.87 14.22 -0.89
CA ARG A 122 -9.69 12.99 -0.77
C ARG A 122 -9.43 11.97 -1.91
N ASP A 123 -8.85 12.41 -3.00
CA ASP A 123 -8.58 11.60 -4.20
C ASP A 123 -7.19 10.93 -4.19
N ASP A 124 -6.52 10.86 -3.03
CA ASP A 124 -5.21 10.23 -2.92
C ASP A 124 -5.27 8.74 -3.23
N VAL A 125 -4.46 8.31 -4.20
CA VAL A 125 -4.32 6.91 -4.58
C VAL A 125 -3.57 6.19 -3.47
N GLU A 126 -4.25 5.23 -2.83
CA GLU A 126 -3.61 4.39 -1.81
C GLU A 126 -2.72 3.31 -2.42
N PRO A 127 -1.60 2.94 -1.78
CA PRO A 127 -0.74 1.88 -2.27
C PRO A 127 -1.44 0.51 -2.23
N GLU A 128 -1.26 -0.32 -3.24
CA GLU A 128 -1.64 -1.74 -3.22
C GLU A 128 -0.51 -2.63 -2.70
N TYR A 129 0.74 -2.22 -2.96
CA TYR A 129 1.93 -2.91 -2.46
C TYR A 129 2.81 -1.97 -1.63
N LEU A 130 3.32 -2.51 -0.53
CA LEU A 130 4.34 -1.88 0.28
C LEU A 130 5.69 -2.51 -0.02
N ILE A 131 6.71 -1.67 -0.27
CA ILE A 131 8.08 -2.12 -0.49
C ILE A 131 8.91 -1.83 0.77
N GLY A 132 9.62 -2.84 1.25
CA GLY A 132 10.56 -2.72 2.35
C GLY A 132 11.98 -3.04 1.89
N GLY A 133 12.95 -2.20 2.25
CA GLY A 133 14.37 -2.44 2.00
C GLY A 133 15.07 -2.95 3.27
N GLN A 134 15.90 -3.97 3.14
CA GLN A 134 16.81 -4.41 4.21
C GLN A 134 18.25 -4.36 3.73
N ILE A 135 19.03 -3.38 4.22
CA ILE A 135 20.45 -3.27 3.94
C ILE A 135 21.18 -4.37 4.72
N GLU A 136 21.83 -5.28 4.00
CA GLU A 136 22.52 -6.44 4.58
C GLU A 136 24.02 -6.24 4.73
N ASP A 137 24.63 -5.48 3.83
CA ASP A 137 26.06 -5.21 3.81
C ASP A 137 26.31 -3.80 3.29
N ILE A 138 27.30 -3.14 3.89
CA ILE A 138 27.81 -1.83 3.48
C ILE A 138 29.34 -1.95 3.48
N ARG A 139 29.97 -1.54 2.39
CA ARG A 139 31.41 -1.46 2.22
C ARG A 139 31.76 -0.06 1.76
N MET A 140 32.75 0.57 2.39
CA MET A 140 33.19 1.91 1.99
C MET A 140 34.67 2.14 2.23
N ASN A 141 35.24 3.03 1.42
CA ASN A 141 36.56 3.59 1.63
C ASN A 141 36.44 5.10 1.60
N ILE A 142 36.81 5.78 2.69
CA ILE A 142 36.62 7.21 2.86
C ILE A 142 37.97 7.92 2.83
N CYS A 143 38.04 9.06 2.15
CA CYS A 143 39.13 10.02 2.22
C CYS A 143 38.61 11.30 2.88
N ASP A 144 39.16 11.63 4.05
CA ASP A 144 38.83 12.87 4.76
C ASP A 144 39.74 14.00 4.28
N TYR A 145 39.14 14.99 3.61
CA TYR A 145 39.80 16.22 3.23
C TYR A 145 39.55 17.27 4.31
N ARG A 146 40.61 17.73 5.00
CA ARG A 146 40.55 19.01 5.72
C ARG A 146 41.60 19.97 5.15
N PRO A 147 41.22 21.20 4.80
CA PRO A 147 42.16 22.19 4.32
C PRO A 147 43.21 22.52 5.39
N PHE A 148 44.45 22.75 4.97
CA PHE A 148 45.64 22.96 5.83
C PHE A 148 45.59 24.23 6.71
N ILE A 149 44.55 25.05 6.60
CA ILE A 149 44.47 26.40 7.18
C ILE A 149 43.86 26.34 8.59
N TYR A 150 44.61 25.81 9.56
CA TYR A 150 44.30 25.93 11.00
C TYR A 150 44.71 27.29 11.60
N LEU A 151 44.99 28.31 10.77
CA LEU A 151 45.48 29.62 11.25
C LEU A 151 44.44 30.76 11.29
N ALA A 152 43.21 30.55 10.83
CA ALA A 152 42.26 31.65 10.60
C ALA A 152 40.87 31.50 11.25
N GLY A 153 40.71 30.67 12.28
CA GLY A 153 39.49 30.65 13.12
C GLY A 153 38.17 30.23 12.44
N SER A 154 38.17 29.91 11.15
CA SER A 154 36.99 29.46 10.42
C SER A 154 36.81 27.94 10.55
N VAL A 155 35.70 27.51 11.17
CA VAL A 155 35.26 26.10 11.21
C VAL A 155 34.79 25.71 9.81
N LEU A 156 35.69 25.17 9.00
CA LEU A 156 35.34 24.58 7.71
C LEU A 156 34.75 23.18 7.95
N THR A 157 33.59 22.90 7.34
CA THR A 157 32.98 21.57 7.38
C THR A 157 33.94 20.56 6.73
N PRO A 158 34.23 19.42 7.39
CA PRO A 158 35.08 18.39 6.80
C PRO A 158 34.41 17.89 5.51
N LYS A 159 35.19 17.82 4.42
CA LYS A 159 34.74 17.27 3.15
C LYS A 159 35.27 15.86 2.99
N GLN A 160 34.49 14.99 2.37
CA GLN A 160 34.84 13.59 2.23
C GLN A 160 34.65 13.15 0.78
N SER A 161 35.57 12.32 0.29
CA SER A 161 35.46 11.62 -0.99
C SER A 161 35.65 10.12 -0.73
N GLY A 162 35.42 9.28 -1.74
CA GLY A 162 35.60 7.85 -1.55
C GLY A 162 34.79 6.98 -2.48
N SER A 163 34.65 5.73 -2.09
CA SER A 163 33.84 4.75 -2.80
C SER A 163 33.02 3.96 -1.80
N ALA A 164 31.77 3.66 -2.11
CA ALA A 164 30.94 2.79 -1.29
C ALA A 164 30.14 1.83 -2.16
N SER A 165 29.81 0.68 -1.59
CA SER A 165 28.87 -0.28 -2.15
C SER A 165 27.99 -0.79 -1.05
N LEU A 166 26.71 -1.01 -1.36
CA LEU A 166 25.79 -1.62 -0.42
C LEU A 166 24.90 -2.63 -1.10
N THR A 167 24.27 -3.48 -0.30
CA THR A 167 23.36 -4.52 -0.78
C THR A 167 22.04 -4.45 -0.04
N VAL A 168 20.95 -4.38 -0.79
CA VAL A 168 19.58 -4.29 -0.28
C VAL A 168 18.82 -5.55 -0.65
N THR A 169 18.23 -6.21 0.36
CA THR A 169 17.19 -7.21 0.16
C THR A 169 15.84 -6.52 0.22
N TRP A 170 15.14 -6.49 -0.91
CA TRP A 170 13.80 -5.93 -1.05
C TRP A 170 12.73 -6.97 -0.71
N GLN A 171 11.65 -6.51 -0.09
CA GLN A 171 10.45 -7.30 0.16
C GLN A 171 9.24 -6.52 -0.35
N VAL A 172 8.44 -7.15 -1.19
CA VAL A 172 7.18 -6.59 -1.68
C VAL A 172 6.05 -7.27 -0.91
N TYR A 173 5.31 -6.47 -0.14
CA TYR A 173 4.18 -6.90 0.67
C TYR A 173 2.88 -6.48 -0.01
N SER A 174 2.02 -7.46 -0.30
CA SER A 174 0.70 -7.21 -0.88
C SER A 174 -0.26 -6.81 0.23
N LEU A 175 -0.82 -5.59 0.17
CA LEU A 175 -1.89 -5.18 1.08
C LEU A 175 -3.17 -6.00 0.85
N PHE A 176 -3.29 -6.66 -0.33
CA PHE A 176 -4.36 -7.59 -0.70
C PHE A 176 -4.11 -9.06 -0.28
N ASP A 177 -2.87 -9.53 -0.12
CA ASP A 177 -2.64 -10.89 0.39
C ASP A 177 -2.25 -10.92 1.87
N GLU A 178 -2.00 -9.74 2.46
CA GLU A 178 -1.47 -9.59 3.83
C GLU A 178 -0.16 -10.38 4.04
N LYS A 179 0.64 -10.56 2.98
CA LYS A 179 1.90 -11.33 3.01
C LYS A 179 2.95 -10.74 2.08
N VAL A 180 4.21 -11.07 2.34
CA VAL A 180 5.30 -10.83 1.40
C VAL A 180 5.11 -11.75 0.19
N VAL A 181 4.88 -11.16 -0.98
CA VAL A 181 4.61 -11.87 -2.23
C VAL A 181 5.85 -11.97 -3.12
N TYR A 182 6.83 -11.10 -2.92
CA TYR A 182 8.07 -11.10 -3.68
C TYR A 182 9.26 -10.64 -2.85
N LYS A 183 10.44 -11.17 -3.18
CA LYS A 183 11.72 -10.78 -2.60
C LYS A 183 12.76 -10.71 -3.70
N ALA A 184 13.55 -9.65 -3.70
CA ALA A 184 14.67 -9.46 -4.60
C ALA A 184 15.87 -8.97 -3.82
N LYS A 185 17.06 -9.11 -4.41
CA LYS A 185 18.29 -8.59 -3.84
C LYS A 185 19.03 -7.81 -4.91
N THR A 186 19.31 -6.56 -4.63
CA THR A 186 20.10 -5.69 -5.50
C THR A 186 21.26 -5.09 -4.73
N ALA A 187 22.21 -4.54 -5.46
CA ALA A 187 23.33 -3.82 -4.91
C ALA A 187 23.52 -2.54 -5.73
N GLY A 188 24.27 -1.60 -5.18
CA GLY A 188 24.70 -0.38 -5.85
C GLY A 188 26.09 0.01 -5.36
N SER A 189 26.82 0.76 -6.16
CA SER A 189 28.16 1.23 -5.82
C SER A 189 28.51 2.57 -6.45
N VAL A 190 28.95 3.50 -5.62
CA VAL A 190 29.33 4.84 -6.03
C VAL A 190 30.81 5.11 -5.81
N SER A 191 31.38 6.01 -6.61
CA SER A 191 32.70 6.59 -6.39
C SER A 191 32.65 8.11 -6.53
N ILE A 192 32.79 8.81 -5.40
CA ILE A 192 32.87 10.26 -5.35
C ILE A 192 34.34 10.66 -5.42
N LYS A 193 34.74 11.25 -6.54
CA LYS A 193 36.15 11.68 -6.76
C LYS A 193 36.47 13.00 -6.05
N ASN A 194 35.55 13.97 -6.11
CA ASN A 194 35.74 15.30 -5.54
C ASN A 194 35.12 15.36 -4.15
N ALA A 195 35.88 15.77 -3.14
CA ALA A 195 35.39 15.79 -1.76
C ALA A 195 34.22 16.77 -1.59
N VAL A 196 33.14 16.29 -0.97
CA VAL A 196 31.91 17.05 -0.71
C VAL A 196 31.62 17.12 0.79
N PRO A 197 30.90 18.15 1.28
CA PRO A 197 30.34 18.13 2.63
C PRO A 197 29.51 16.86 2.84
N ASP A 198 29.62 16.25 4.02
CA ASP A 198 28.89 15.02 4.40
C ASP A 198 29.06 13.84 3.42
N GLY A 199 30.21 13.76 2.75
CA GLY A 199 30.46 12.75 1.72
C GLY A 199 30.31 11.29 2.18
N GLU A 200 30.51 10.96 3.47
CA GLU A 200 30.19 9.63 4.00
C GLU A 200 28.70 9.30 3.87
N ILE A 201 27.81 10.26 4.12
CA ILE A 201 26.36 10.10 3.96
C ILE A 201 26.01 10.01 2.47
N SER A 202 26.57 10.92 1.64
CA SER A 202 26.37 10.88 0.19
C SER A 202 26.78 9.54 -0.41
N LEU A 203 27.92 8.97 0.01
CA LEU A 203 28.36 7.65 -0.45
C LEU A 203 27.32 6.55 -0.16
N VAL A 204 26.64 6.59 0.98
CA VAL A 204 25.59 5.61 1.32
C VAL A 204 24.31 5.89 0.55
N ASN A 205 23.88 7.15 0.44
CA ASN A 205 22.68 7.56 -0.28
C ASN A 205 22.78 7.19 -1.77
N GLU A 206 23.89 7.52 -2.43
CA GLU A 206 24.11 7.24 -3.85
C GLU A 206 24.22 5.72 -4.13
N ALA A 207 24.91 4.97 -3.25
CA ALA A 207 24.95 3.51 -3.37
C ALA A 207 23.56 2.88 -3.15
N PHE A 208 22.69 3.52 -2.36
CA PHE A 208 21.30 3.10 -2.19
C PHE A 208 20.45 3.46 -3.41
N ALA A 209 20.64 4.65 -3.98
CA ALA A 209 20.00 5.10 -5.20
C ALA A 209 20.25 4.10 -6.34
N GLU A 210 21.50 3.71 -6.58
CA GLU A 210 21.81 2.73 -7.61
C GLU A 210 21.25 1.33 -7.28
N ALA A 211 21.21 0.93 -6.00
CA ALA A 211 20.56 -0.32 -5.62
C ALA A 211 19.04 -0.29 -5.88
N ALA A 212 18.37 0.84 -5.65
CA ALA A 212 16.97 1.05 -5.97
C ALA A 212 16.74 1.10 -7.49
N ALA A 213 17.58 1.81 -8.23
CA ALA A 213 17.57 1.84 -9.70
C ALA A 213 17.69 0.41 -10.28
N ASN A 214 18.66 -0.37 -9.79
CA ASN A 214 18.83 -1.77 -10.18
C ASN A 214 17.62 -2.66 -9.84
N PHE A 215 16.76 -2.24 -8.91
CA PHE A 215 15.52 -2.96 -8.60
C PHE A 215 14.40 -2.63 -9.59
N THR A 216 14.38 -1.42 -10.15
CA THR A 216 13.47 -1.05 -11.25
C THR A 216 13.74 -1.84 -12.53
N SER A 217 14.95 -2.41 -12.68
CA SER A 217 15.33 -3.32 -13.77
C SER A 217 14.81 -4.75 -13.62
N ASP A 218 14.09 -5.08 -12.53
CA ASP A 218 13.61 -6.43 -12.27
C ASP A 218 12.28 -6.71 -13.01
N GLU A 219 12.35 -7.47 -14.10
CA GLU A 219 11.17 -7.86 -14.89
C GLU A 219 10.09 -8.58 -14.06
N LYS A 220 10.49 -9.34 -13.01
CA LYS A 220 9.53 -10.04 -12.15
C LYS A 220 8.79 -9.08 -11.24
N LEU A 221 9.44 -7.99 -10.83
CA LEU A 221 8.78 -6.90 -10.10
C LEU A 221 7.71 -6.26 -10.98
N VAL A 222 8.06 -5.89 -12.22
CA VAL A 222 7.09 -5.30 -13.16
C VAL A 222 5.94 -6.27 -13.43
N ALA A 223 6.23 -7.54 -13.71
CA ALA A 223 5.19 -8.55 -13.93
C ALA A 223 4.26 -8.77 -12.72
N LEU A 224 4.78 -8.61 -11.49
CA LEU A 224 3.99 -8.67 -10.27
C LEU A 224 3.08 -7.44 -10.14
N LEU A 225 3.59 -6.26 -10.46
CA LEU A 225 2.89 -4.99 -10.29
C LEU A 225 1.91 -4.69 -11.42
N LYS A 226 2.06 -5.32 -12.59
CA LYS A 226 1.06 -5.20 -13.67
C LYS A 226 -0.31 -5.58 -13.14
N LYS A 227 -1.24 -4.62 -13.18
CA LYS A 227 -2.64 -4.86 -12.84
C LYS A 227 -3.13 -5.98 -13.73
N LYS A 228 -3.50 -7.10 -13.13
CA LYS A 228 -4.19 -8.15 -13.88
C LYS A 228 -5.58 -7.61 -14.16
N PRO A 229 -6.02 -7.51 -15.43
CA PRO A 229 -7.44 -7.39 -15.68
C PRO A 229 -8.06 -8.59 -14.95
N ALA A 230 -9.05 -8.33 -14.10
CA ALA A 230 -9.79 -9.44 -13.53
C ALA A 230 -10.26 -10.27 -14.74
N ASN A 231 -10.08 -11.60 -14.70
CA ASN A 231 -10.67 -12.52 -15.69
C ASN A 231 -12.20 -12.57 -15.47
N ILE A 232 -12.82 -11.41 -15.47
CA ILE A 232 -14.24 -11.14 -15.42
C ILE A 232 -14.49 -10.51 -16.79
N ALA A 233 -15.09 -11.29 -17.68
CA ALA A 233 -15.25 -10.99 -19.11
C ALA A 233 -15.40 -9.49 -19.46
N ASP A 234 -14.54 -9.01 -20.38
CA ASP A 234 -14.62 -7.74 -21.14
C ASP A 234 -15.36 -6.58 -20.45
N ILE A 235 -14.63 -5.78 -19.66
CA ILE A 235 -15.15 -4.56 -18.98
C ILE A 235 -14.61 -3.28 -19.64
N THR A 236 -14.17 -3.32 -20.90
CA THR A 236 -13.63 -2.14 -21.58
C THR A 236 -14.69 -1.13 -22.05
N ASP A 237 -15.99 -1.48 -22.02
CA ASP A 237 -17.09 -0.55 -22.37
C ASP A 237 -18.13 -0.35 -21.24
N VAL A 238 -17.75 -0.78 -20.04
CA VAL A 238 -18.57 -0.69 -18.83
C VAL A 238 -18.29 0.66 -18.21
N LYS A 239 -18.60 1.78 -18.86
CA LYS A 239 -18.88 3.06 -18.16
C LYS A 239 -20.13 3.73 -18.71
N ASN A 240 -20.42 3.50 -19.99
CA ASN A 240 -21.58 4.07 -20.67
C ASN A 240 -22.69 3.06 -20.98
N THR A 241 -22.42 1.76 -20.88
CA THR A 241 -23.45 0.72 -21.05
C THR A 241 -24.27 0.55 -19.77
N GLU A 242 -25.59 0.50 -19.92
CA GLU A 242 -26.55 0.19 -18.85
C GLU A 242 -26.28 -1.20 -18.27
N LEU A 243 -26.22 -1.30 -16.94
CA LEU A 243 -26.00 -2.56 -16.25
C LEU A 243 -27.34 -3.19 -15.88
N LEU A 244 -27.67 -4.32 -16.50
CA LEU A 244 -28.91 -5.04 -16.22
C LEU A 244 -28.73 -6.03 -15.07
N ILE A 245 -29.60 -5.96 -14.07
CA ILE A 245 -29.69 -6.92 -12.96
C ILE A 245 -31.00 -7.68 -13.00
N PRO A 246 -31.02 -8.98 -12.62
CA PRO A 246 -32.26 -9.75 -12.62
C PRO A 246 -33.25 -9.23 -11.57
N LEU A 247 -34.54 -9.21 -11.91
CA LEU A 247 -35.61 -8.97 -10.94
C LEU A 247 -35.70 -10.13 -9.94
N PHE A 248 -35.69 -9.80 -8.65
CA PHE A 248 -35.98 -10.72 -7.56
C PHE A 248 -37.33 -10.35 -6.92
N PRO A 249 -38.27 -11.30 -6.76
CA PRO A 249 -39.55 -11.03 -6.12
C PRO A 249 -39.37 -10.48 -4.70
N LEU A 250 -40.18 -9.48 -4.35
CA LEU A 250 -40.20 -8.94 -3.00
C LEU A 250 -40.57 -10.02 -1.99
N TYR A 251 -39.97 -9.94 -0.81
CA TYR A 251 -40.40 -10.73 0.34
C TYR A 251 -41.73 -10.21 0.85
N GLU A 252 -42.63 -11.15 1.14
CA GLU A 252 -43.97 -10.89 1.70
C GLU A 252 -44.05 -11.19 3.20
N THR A 253 -43.09 -11.94 3.74
CA THR A 253 -42.99 -12.31 5.15
C THR A 253 -42.22 -11.26 5.95
N THR A 254 -42.22 -11.38 7.28
CA THR A 254 -41.47 -10.45 8.13
C THR A 254 -39.97 -10.63 7.93
N ILE A 255 -39.20 -9.57 8.23
CA ILE A 255 -37.73 -9.62 8.22
C ILE A 255 -37.17 -10.75 9.11
N THR A 256 -37.85 -11.06 10.22
CA THR A 256 -37.48 -12.15 11.15
C THR A 256 -37.41 -13.50 10.43
N ASP A 257 -38.35 -13.77 9.53
CA ASP A 257 -38.42 -15.03 8.79
C ASP A 257 -37.30 -15.15 7.73
N SER A 258 -36.75 -14.01 7.31
CA SER A 258 -35.76 -13.91 6.24
C SER A 258 -34.35 -13.59 6.73
N ILE A 259 -34.14 -13.41 8.03
CA ILE A 259 -32.93 -12.76 8.55
C ILE A 259 -31.63 -13.50 8.20
N ASP A 260 -31.63 -14.84 8.22
CA ASP A 260 -30.43 -15.62 7.89
C ASP A 260 -30.05 -15.53 6.41
N ARG A 261 -31.04 -15.38 5.52
CA ARG A 261 -30.80 -15.12 4.10
C ARG A 261 -30.28 -13.70 3.90
N ILE A 262 -30.85 -12.73 4.60
CA ILE A 262 -30.42 -11.34 4.58
C ILE A 262 -28.97 -11.20 5.05
N ARG A 263 -28.60 -11.79 6.18
CA ARG A 263 -27.23 -11.77 6.71
C ARG A 263 -26.20 -12.39 5.76
N ARG A 264 -26.59 -13.40 4.96
CA ARG A 264 -25.73 -14.01 3.93
C ARG A 264 -25.51 -13.13 2.70
N SER A 265 -26.39 -12.17 2.50
CA SER A 265 -26.36 -11.25 1.36
C SER A 265 -25.52 -9.99 1.64
N VAL A 266 -25.11 -9.79 2.91
CA VAL A 266 -24.30 -8.65 3.35
C VAL A 266 -22.82 -9.06 3.42
N VAL A 267 -21.95 -8.14 3.02
CA VAL A 267 -20.51 -8.33 2.97
C VAL A 267 -19.79 -7.23 3.72
N THR A 268 -18.55 -7.51 4.12
CA THR A 268 -17.62 -6.49 4.63
C THR A 268 -16.60 -6.18 3.55
N ILE A 269 -16.43 -4.90 3.23
CA ILE A 269 -15.44 -4.43 2.26
C ILE A 269 -14.20 -4.00 3.04
N GLU A 270 -13.05 -4.61 2.76
CA GLU A 270 -11.78 -4.29 3.41
C GLU A 270 -10.94 -3.40 2.49
N SER A 271 -10.60 -2.19 2.97
CA SER A 271 -10.06 -1.10 2.19
C SER A 271 -8.83 -0.52 2.91
N GLY A 272 -7.66 -1.17 2.75
CA GLY A 272 -6.33 -0.65 3.14
C GLY A 272 -6.09 -0.29 4.62
N GLY A 273 -6.99 -0.65 5.54
CA GLY A 273 -6.91 -0.26 6.97
C GLY A 273 -8.23 0.28 7.51
N SER A 274 -9.13 0.69 6.62
CA SER A 274 -10.54 0.97 6.89
C SER A 274 -11.43 -0.21 6.43
N HIS A 275 -12.69 -0.20 6.86
CA HIS A 275 -13.68 -1.16 6.39
C HIS A 275 -15.06 -0.51 6.29
N GLY A 276 -15.87 -1.04 5.39
CA GLY A 276 -17.27 -0.70 5.21
C GLY A 276 -18.11 -1.94 4.95
N SER A 277 -19.38 -1.72 4.62
CA SER A 277 -20.36 -2.75 4.33
C SER A 277 -20.82 -2.68 2.87
N GLY A 278 -21.35 -3.78 2.37
CA GLY A 278 -22.01 -3.85 1.08
C GLY A 278 -23.05 -4.96 1.08
N PHE A 279 -23.84 -5.06 0.02
CA PHE A 279 -24.82 -6.13 -0.13
C PHE A 279 -25.01 -6.53 -1.58
N PHE A 280 -25.35 -7.81 -1.82
CA PHE A 280 -25.59 -8.34 -3.15
C PHE A 280 -26.92 -7.84 -3.73
N ILE A 281 -26.84 -7.24 -4.92
CA ILE A 281 -28.00 -6.86 -5.76
C ILE A 281 -28.14 -7.80 -6.97
N SER A 282 -27.10 -8.57 -7.27
CA SER A 282 -27.14 -9.71 -8.20
C SER A 282 -26.17 -10.79 -7.72
N PRO A 283 -26.14 -12.00 -8.31
CA PRO A 283 -25.23 -13.06 -7.89
C PRO A 283 -23.74 -12.70 -8.03
N THR A 284 -23.41 -11.56 -8.63
CA THR A 284 -22.04 -11.10 -8.86
C THR A 284 -21.83 -9.62 -8.58
N LEU A 285 -22.87 -8.86 -8.25
CA LEU A 285 -22.82 -7.42 -8.06
C LEU A 285 -23.18 -7.05 -6.63
N ILE A 286 -22.36 -6.18 -6.06
CA ILE A 286 -22.48 -5.67 -4.70
C ILE A 286 -22.65 -4.16 -4.78
N ALA A 287 -23.68 -3.63 -4.12
CA ALA A 287 -23.82 -2.20 -3.90
C ALA A 287 -23.14 -1.78 -2.59
N THR A 288 -22.53 -0.59 -2.59
CA THR A 288 -21.88 0.04 -1.43
C THR A 288 -21.77 1.56 -1.61
N ASN A 289 -21.08 2.25 -0.71
CA ASN A 289 -20.74 3.66 -0.87
C ASN A 289 -19.46 3.88 -1.66
N HIS A 290 -19.34 5.05 -2.30
CA HIS A 290 -18.12 5.47 -3.00
C HIS A 290 -16.94 5.62 -2.03
N HIS A 291 -17.13 6.29 -0.89
CA HIS A 291 -16.03 6.51 0.08
C HIS A 291 -15.48 5.21 0.68
N VAL A 292 -16.25 4.11 0.65
CA VAL A 292 -15.79 2.79 1.11
C VAL A 292 -14.75 2.20 0.15
N VAL A 293 -14.83 2.57 -1.13
CA VAL A 293 -14.00 2.05 -2.23
C VAL A 293 -13.07 3.10 -2.85
N GLU A 294 -13.00 4.30 -2.24
CA GLU A 294 -12.24 5.45 -2.75
C GLU A 294 -10.76 5.09 -2.96
N GLY A 295 -10.19 5.60 -4.05
CA GLY A 295 -8.79 5.35 -4.43
C GLY A 295 -8.45 3.92 -4.86
N ARG A 296 -9.43 3.01 -5.02
CA ARG A 296 -9.17 1.58 -5.30
C ARG A 296 -9.96 1.06 -6.50
N GLU A 297 -9.28 0.32 -7.37
CA GLU A 297 -9.90 -0.44 -8.46
C GLU A 297 -10.23 -1.86 -8.02
N LEU A 298 -9.34 -2.47 -7.24
CA LEU A 298 -9.47 -3.81 -6.69
C LEU A 298 -9.48 -3.77 -5.16
N LEU A 299 -10.35 -4.58 -4.56
CA LEU A 299 -10.51 -4.65 -3.11
C LEU A 299 -10.89 -6.05 -2.65
N ARG A 300 -10.83 -6.27 -1.33
CA ARG A 300 -11.30 -7.51 -0.73
C ARG A 300 -12.72 -7.38 -0.26
N VAL A 301 -13.54 -8.33 -0.70
CA VAL A 301 -14.87 -8.56 -0.16
C VAL A 301 -14.81 -9.76 0.77
N ARG A 302 -15.14 -9.57 2.05
CA ARG A 302 -15.30 -10.64 3.02
C ARG A 302 -16.77 -10.99 3.14
N LEU A 303 -17.11 -12.22 2.79
CA LEU A 303 -18.44 -12.80 2.95
C LEU A 303 -18.72 -13.10 4.43
N VAL A 304 -20.00 -13.25 4.80
CA VAL A 304 -20.39 -13.61 6.18
C VAL A 304 -19.79 -14.95 6.64
N THR A 305 -19.47 -15.84 5.71
CA THR A 305 -18.78 -17.12 5.97
C THR A 305 -17.32 -16.94 6.41
N GLY A 306 -16.78 -15.73 6.31
CA GLY A 306 -15.38 -15.40 6.55
C GLY A 306 -14.49 -15.54 5.32
N ARG A 307 -14.98 -16.18 4.24
CA ARG A 307 -14.26 -16.28 2.96
C ARG A 307 -14.03 -14.88 2.39
N LYS A 308 -12.80 -14.63 1.93
CA LYS A 308 -12.42 -13.42 1.20
C LYS A 308 -12.46 -13.72 -0.31
N VAL A 309 -13.01 -12.80 -1.09
CA VAL A 309 -13.02 -12.83 -2.55
C VAL A 309 -12.50 -11.50 -3.10
N LEU A 310 -11.94 -11.53 -4.30
CA LEU A 310 -11.55 -10.33 -5.03
C LEU A 310 -12.81 -9.63 -5.54
N GLY A 311 -12.88 -8.31 -5.34
CA GLY A 311 -13.91 -7.46 -5.92
C GLY A 311 -13.28 -6.33 -6.72
N GLU A 312 -13.88 -6.01 -7.86
CA GLU A 312 -13.49 -4.92 -8.76
C GLU A 312 -14.55 -3.83 -8.75
N VAL A 313 -14.13 -2.57 -8.64
CA VAL A 313 -15.04 -1.42 -8.66
C VAL A 313 -15.37 -1.05 -10.11
N ILE A 314 -16.60 -1.36 -10.55
CA ILE A 314 -17.02 -1.19 -11.96
C ILE A 314 -17.87 0.07 -12.21
N ARG A 315 -18.48 0.64 -11.16
CA ARG A 315 -19.25 1.90 -11.22
C ARG A 315 -19.04 2.68 -9.94
N LYS A 316 -18.99 4.01 -10.04
CA LYS A 316 -18.95 4.93 -8.90
C LYS A 316 -19.63 6.25 -9.23
N HIS A 317 -20.31 6.83 -8.25
CA HIS A 317 -20.90 8.16 -8.34
C HIS A 317 -20.55 8.98 -7.08
N PRO A 318 -19.46 9.78 -7.12
CA PRO A 318 -18.94 10.47 -5.94
C PRO A 318 -19.94 11.42 -5.26
N GLU A 319 -20.74 12.17 -6.01
CA GLU A 319 -21.69 13.14 -5.44
C GLU A 319 -22.84 12.47 -4.67
N ARG A 320 -23.17 11.25 -5.08
CA ARG A 320 -24.22 10.44 -4.45
C ARG A 320 -23.67 9.46 -3.43
N ASP A 321 -22.35 9.31 -3.40
CA ASP A 321 -21.62 8.40 -2.54
C ASP A 321 -22.08 6.94 -2.70
N VAL A 322 -22.17 6.46 -3.94
CA VAL A 322 -22.51 5.06 -4.26
C VAL A 322 -21.53 4.44 -5.24
N ALA A 323 -21.36 3.12 -5.14
CA ALA A 323 -20.51 2.34 -6.04
C ALA A 323 -21.03 0.90 -6.22
N ILE A 324 -20.65 0.29 -7.34
CA ILE A 324 -20.88 -1.14 -7.63
C ILE A 324 -19.54 -1.87 -7.67
N ILE A 325 -19.47 -2.97 -6.93
CA ILE A 325 -18.36 -3.92 -6.95
C ILE A 325 -18.82 -5.20 -7.65
N GLN A 326 -18.02 -5.65 -8.60
CA GLN A 326 -18.16 -6.92 -9.30
C GLN A 326 -17.29 -7.99 -8.62
N VAL A 327 -17.85 -9.17 -8.39
CA VAL A 327 -17.13 -10.35 -7.87
C VAL A 327 -17.38 -11.57 -8.77
N GLU A 328 -16.56 -12.60 -8.60
CA GLU A 328 -16.80 -13.88 -9.28
C GLU A 328 -18.09 -14.58 -8.78
N LYS A 329 -18.73 -15.34 -9.68
CA LYS A 329 -19.89 -16.18 -9.35
C LYS A 329 -19.51 -17.18 -8.26
N GLY A 330 -20.22 -17.14 -7.14
CA GLY A 330 -19.90 -17.98 -5.97
C GLY A 330 -21.11 -18.53 -5.22
N GLY A 331 -22.31 -18.51 -5.82
CA GLY A 331 -23.55 -18.90 -5.14
C GLY A 331 -24.04 -17.85 -4.14
N HIS A 332 -23.69 -16.58 -4.36
CA HIS A 332 -24.13 -15.46 -3.52
C HIS A 332 -25.63 -15.26 -3.66
N MET A 333 -26.29 -14.86 -2.57
CA MET A 333 -27.74 -14.63 -2.53
C MET A 333 -28.00 -13.12 -2.61
N PRO A 334 -28.65 -12.63 -3.66
CA PRO A 334 -29.04 -11.22 -3.74
C PRO A 334 -30.32 -10.97 -2.95
N LEU A 335 -30.50 -9.72 -2.54
CA LEU A 335 -31.74 -9.28 -1.91
C LEU A 335 -32.66 -8.58 -2.90
N PRO A 336 -33.98 -8.72 -2.73
CA PRO A 336 -34.96 -8.01 -3.55
C PRO A 336 -34.89 -6.50 -3.29
N LEU A 337 -35.13 -5.74 -4.35
CA LEU A 337 -35.08 -4.29 -4.38
C LEU A 337 -36.51 -3.77 -4.45
N ARG A 338 -36.92 -2.97 -3.48
CA ARG A 338 -38.19 -2.25 -3.53
C ARG A 338 -37.93 -0.88 -4.13
N MET A 339 -38.50 -0.64 -5.30
CA MET A 339 -38.31 0.61 -6.05
C MET A 339 -39.32 1.69 -5.63
N GLU A 340 -40.44 1.30 -5.02
CA GLU A 340 -41.42 2.23 -4.49
C GLU A 340 -40.85 3.03 -3.30
N PRO A 341 -40.95 4.37 -3.31
CA PRO A 341 -40.49 5.20 -2.21
C PRO A 341 -41.10 4.80 -0.86
N LEU A 342 -40.28 4.92 0.19
CA LEU A 342 -40.74 4.80 1.57
C LEU A 342 -41.70 5.94 1.94
N LYS A 343 -42.46 5.75 3.03
CA LYS A 343 -43.25 6.81 3.65
C LYS A 343 -42.68 7.18 5.02
N ILE A 344 -42.93 8.42 5.46
CA ILE A 344 -42.64 8.82 6.85
C ILE A 344 -43.40 7.89 7.79
N THR A 345 -42.79 7.56 8.94
CA THR A 345 -43.21 6.57 9.94
C THR A 345 -43.15 5.11 9.52
N GLU A 346 -42.71 4.80 8.30
CA GLU A 346 -42.50 3.41 7.89
C GLU A 346 -41.33 2.78 8.67
N GLU A 347 -41.52 1.54 9.13
CA GLU A 347 -40.48 0.80 9.84
C GLU A 347 -39.36 0.37 8.90
N VAL A 348 -38.12 0.59 9.34
CA VAL A 348 -36.92 0.26 8.57
C VAL A 348 -35.85 -0.36 9.45
N TYR A 349 -34.98 -1.16 8.81
CA TYR A 349 -33.92 -1.91 9.44
C TYR A 349 -32.59 -1.67 8.72
N ALA A 350 -31.53 -1.30 9.43
CA ALA A 350 -30.19 -1.23 8.85
C ALA A 350 -29.43 -2.52 9.16
N ILE A 351 -28.76 -3.07 8.14
CA ILE A 351 -27.87 -4.22 8.30
C ILE A 351 -26.47 -3.92 7.74
N GLY A 352 -25.45 -4.24 8.53
CA GLY A 352 -24.05 -4.04 8.15
C GLY A 352 -23.06 -4.75 9.07
N SER A 353 -21.80 -4.34 8.96
CA SER A 353 -20.66 -4.86 9.72
C SER A 353 -20.00 -3.76 10.58
N PRO A 354 -20.61 -3.35 11.70
CA PRO A 354 -20.12 -2.24 12.50
C PRO A 354 -18.76 -2.55 13.15
N LEU A 355 -17.86 -1.57 13.17
CA LEU A 355 -16.64 -1.40 13.98
C LEU A 355 -15.57 -2.52 13.99
N LYS A 356 -15.94 -3.80 14.14
CA LYS A 356 -15.05 -4.97 14.18
C LYS A 356 -15.67 -6.13 13.42
N LYS A 357 -14.83 -6.91 12.73
CA LYS A 357 -15.20 -8.08 11.90
C LYS A 357 -16.18 -9.07 12.57
N ARG A 358 -16.17 -9.17 13.90
CA ARG A 358 -17.08 -10.02 14.69
C ARG A 358 -18.54 -9.57 14.72
N TYR A 359 -18.83 -8.33 14.33
CA TYR A 359 -20.19 -7.76 14.36
C TYR A 359 -20.88 -7.82 12.99
N ALA A 360 -20.29 -8.51 12.00
CA ALA A 360 -20.90 -8.66 10.68
C ALA A 360 -22.35 -9.18 10.75
N GLY A 361 -23.24 -8.48 10.04
CA GLY A 361 -24.68 -8.74 10.04
C GLY A 361 -25.39 -8.26 11.30
N THR A 362 -24.93 -7.16 11.91
CA THR A 362 -25.68 -6.47 12.97
C THR A 362 -26.90 -5.81 12.36
N VAL A 363 -28.05 -5.96 13.01
CA VAL A 363 -29.33 -5.41 12.57
C VAL A 363 -29.83 -4.41 13.62
N THR A 364 -30.15 -3.21 13.18
CA THR A 364 -30.77 -2.16 14.01
C THR A 364 -32.10 -1.75 13.39
N LYS A 365 -33.07 -1.35 14.22
CA LYS A 365 -34.44 -0.99 13.81
C LYS A 365 -34.70 0.49 14.11
N GLY A 366 -35.52 1.12 13.29
CA GLY A 366 -36.06 2.48 13.48
C GLY A 366 -37.23 2.74 12.54
N ILE A 367 -37.54 4.02 12.34
CA ILE A 367 -38.57 4.51 11.43
C ILE A 367 -38.01 5.61 10.53
N VAL A 368 -38.64 5.79 9.37
CA VAL A 368 -38.40 6.96 8.51
C VAL A 368 -38.92 8.22 9.22
N SER A 369 -38.02 9.13 9.55
CA SER A 369 -38.35 10.37 10.25
C SER A 369 -38.73 11.50 9.28
N LYS A 370 -38.01 11.64 8.16
CA LYS A 370 -38.19 12.71 7.16
C LYS A 370 -37.37 12.42 5.90
N PHE A 371 -37.66 13.11 4.79
CA PHE A 371 -36.80 13.24 3.63
C PHE A 371 -36.04 14.58 3.64
N THR A 372 -34.75 14.54 3.37
CA THR A 372 -33.86 15.73 3.32
C THR A 372 -33.07 15.73 2.02
N ASN A 373 -32.35 16.80 1.69
CA ASN A 373 -31.39 16.78 0.59
C ASN A 373 -29.95 16.81 1.12
N ASN A 374 -29.04 16.16 0.39
CA ASN A 374 -27.60 16.30 0.61
C ASN A 374 -27.10 17.66 0.06
N ARG A 375 -25.79 17.93 0.17
CA ARG A 375 -25.19 19.19 -0.31
C ARG A 375 -25.31 19.45 -1.82
N TYR A 376 -25.65 18.42 -2.59
CA TYR A 376 -25.84 18.47 -4.05
C TYR A 376 -27.31 18.52 -4.46
N GLY A 377 -28.24 18.63 -3.49
CA GLY A 377 -29.68 18.66 -3.78
C GLY A 377 -30.32 17.28 -4.00
N LEU A 378 -29.60 16.19 -3.73
CA LEU A 378 -30.11 14.82 -3.90
C LEU A 378 -30.81 14.34 -2.62
N GLU A 379 -32.00 13.75 -2.76
CA GLU A 379 -32.85 13.33 -1.63
C GLU A 379 -32.22 12.19 -0.82
N ASN A 380 -32.20 12.30 0.51
CA ASN A 380 -31.82 11.27 1.46
C ASN A 380 -33.03 10.93 2.34
N ILE A 381 -33.11 9.66 2.73
CA ILE A 381 -33.98 9.19 3.79
C ILE A 381 -33.30 9.52 5.13
N GLN A 382 -33.99 10.23 6.02
CA GLN A 382 -33.58 10.37 7.41
C GLN A 382 -34.36 9.37 8.25
N ALA A 383 -33.66 8.58 9.06
CA ALA A 383 -34.26 7.63 9.99
C ALA A 383 -33.54 7.62 11.34
N ASP A 384 -34.25 7.23 12.39
CA ASP A 384 -33.74 7.07 13.75
C ASP A 384 -33.13 5.68 14.01
N VAL A 385 -32.85 4.93 12.94
CA VAL A 385 -32.13 3.67 12.99
C VAL A 385 -30.71 3.91 13.46
N ASP A 386 -30.27 3.21 14.50
CA ASP A 386 -28.90 3.32 14.98
C ASP A 386 -27.88 2.86 13.94
N THR A 387 -27.03 3.79 13.49
CA THR A 387 -25.85 3.47 12.68
C THR A 387 -24.57 3.83 13.44
N GLN A 388 -23.57 2.96 13.38
CA GLN A 388 -22.24 3.19 13.93
C GLN A 388 -21.19 3.07 12.81
N GLY A 389 -19.96 3.52 13.07
CA GLY A 389 -18.86 3.37 12.11
C GLY A 389 -18.71 1.92 11.65
N GLY A 390 -18.66 1.67 10.34
CA GLY A 390 -18.60 0.34 9.72
C GLY A 390 -19.92 -0.14 9.08
N ASN A 391 -21.06 0.49 9.38
CA ASN A 391 -22.33 0.19 8.68
C ASN A 391 -22.48 0.93 7.34
N SER A 392 -21.63 1.93 7.04
CA SER A 392 -21.63 2.63 5.75
C SER A 392 -21.56 1.65 4.59
N GLY A 393 -22.44 1.82 3.61
CA GLY A 393 -22.59 0.95 2.44
C GLY A 393 -23.46 -0.28 2.69
N GLY A 394 -23.90 -0.52 3.93
CA GLY A 394 -24.84 -1.58 4.29
C GLY A 394 -26.26 -1.28 3.83
N ALA A 395 -27.13 -2.30 3.82
CA ALA A 395 -28.50 -2.16 3.33
C ALA A 395 -29.42 -1.51 4.37
N LEU A 396 -30.29 -0.61 3.92
CA LEU A 396 -31.53 -0.25 4.61
C LEU A 396 -32.65 -1.12 4.03
N LEU A 397 -33.41 -1.76 4.91
CA LEU A 397 -34.45 -2.72 4.57
C LEU A 397 -35.81 -2.24 5.10
N ASP A 398 -36.90 -2.57 4.40
CA ASP A 398 -38.25 -2.44 4.95
C ASP A 398 -38.55 -3.56 5.98
N ALA A 399 -39.75 -3.52 6.58
CA ALA A 399 -40.19 -4.52 7.56
C ALA A 399 -40.27 -5.97 7.05
N ARG A 400 -40.21 -6.16 5.72
CA ARG A 400 -40.21 -7.48 5.07
C ARG A 400 -38.81 -7.93 4.65
N GLY A 401 -37.81 -7.06 4.79
CA GLY A 401 -36.42 -7.35 4.44
C GLY A 401 -36.06 -7.04 2.98
N ASN A 402 -36.87 -6.22 2.29
CA ASN A 402 -36.55 -5.73 0.95
C ASN A 402 -35.66 -4.50 1.03
N ILE A 403 -34.66 -4.39 0.16
CA ILE A 403 -33.78 -3.22 0.11
C ILE A 403 -34.56 -2.00 -0.33
N VAL A 404 -34.43 -0.92 0.44
CA VAL A 404 -35.01 0.40 0.17
C VAL A 404 -33.96 1.50 0.14
N GLY A 405 -32.73 1.23 0.61
CA GLY A 405 -31.64 2.20 0.52
C GLY A 405 -30.27 1.65 0.91
N VAL A 406 -29.27 2.53 0.81
CA VAL A 406 -27.88 2.31 1.20
C VAL A 406 -27.56 3.19 2.41
N SER A 407 -26.97 2.60 3.45
CA SER A 407 -26.58 3.29 4.67
C SER A 407 -25.47 4.30 4.41
N TYR A 408 -25.70 5.56 4.79
CA TYR A 408 -24.70 6.61 4.79
C TYR A 408 -24.24 6.85 6.23
N ALA A 409 -22.94 7.07 6.48
CA ALA A 409 -22.43 7.26 7.84
C ALA A 409 -23.14 8.45 8.53
N GLY A 410 -23.72 8.23 9.70
CA GLY A 410 -24.48 9.25 10.45
C GLY A 410 -23.64 10.41 10.97
N ILE A 411 -24.32 11.51 11.32
CA ILE A 411 -23.71 12.66 12.02
C ILE A 411 -23.32 12.23 13.44
N LYS A 412 -22.05 12.41 13.79
CA LYS A 412 -21.56 12.20 15.16
C LYS A 412 -21.63 13.50 15.95
N SER A 413 -22.07 13.45 17.21
CA SER A 413 -21.87 14.57 18.13
C SER A 413 -20.37 14.80 18.39
N GLY A 414 -20.01 15.98 18.88
CA GLY A 414 -18.62 16.32 19.27
C GLY A 414 -17.96 15.38 20.30
N GLY A 415 -18.71 14.43 20.88
CA GLY A 415 -18.22 13.34 21.73
C GLY A 415 -18.23 11.93 21.11
N GLY A 416 -18.55 11.79 19.81
CA GLY A 416 -18.44 10.53 19.06
C GLY A 416 -19.68 9.61 19.06
N GLY A 417 -20.75 9.97 19.78
CA GLY A 417 -22.02 9.22 19.78
C GLY A 417 -22.99 9.66 18.67
N SER A 418 -23.76 8.70 18.14
CA SER A 418 -24.95 8.94 17.29
C SER A 418 -25.95 9.79 18.08
N ILE A 419 -26.56 10.78 17.43
CA ILE A 419 -27.64 11.59 18.00
C ILE A 419 -29.03 11.15 17.50
N GLY A 420 -29.15 9.92 17.00
CA GLY A 420 -30.40 9.37 16.46
C GLY A 420 -30.82 9.99 15.13
N MET A 421 -29.89 10.62 14.41
CA MET A 421 -30.12 11.17 13.07
C MET A 421 -29.15 10.55 12.08
N ASN A 422 -29.65 9.57 11.33
CA ASN A 422 -28.90 8.83 10.33
C ASN A 422 -29.52 9.02 8.96
N TYR A 423 -28.68 8.98 7.93
CA TYR A 423 -29.10 9.21 6.55
C TYR A 423 -28.88 7.96 5.72
N PHE A 424 -29.75 7.78 4.74
CA PHE A 424 -29.70 6.65 3.81
C PHE A 424 -30.01 7.16 2.42
N ILE A 425 -29.34 6.58 1.45
CA ILE A 425 -29.51 6.89 0.03
C ILE A 425 -30.63 5.99 -0.50
N PRO A 426 -31.74 6.53 -1.03
CA PRO A 426 -32.79 5.74 -1.66
C PRO A 426 -32.24 4.81 -2.74
N ILE A 427 -32.64 3.54 -2.73
CA ILE A 427 -32.07 2.53 -3.63
C ILE A 427 -32.37 2.83 -5.09
N TYR A 428 -33.56 3.34 -5.40
CA TYR A 428 -33.95 3.67 -6.76
C TYR A 428 -33.02 4.72 -7.38
N ASP A 429 -32.66 5.75 -6.61
CA ASP A 429 -31.78 6.82 -7.08
C ASP A 429 -30.31 6.37 -7.10
N ALA A 430 -29.88 5.51 -6.17
CA ALA A 430 -28.55 4.90 -6.24
C ALA A 430 -28.35 4.14 -7.56
N LEU A 431 -29.33 3.33 -7.97
CA LEU A 431 -29.27 2.54 -9.20
C LEU A 431 -29.31 3.44 -10.45
N ASP A 432 -30.18 4.45 -10.48
CA ASP A 432 -30.23 5.47 -11.54
C ASP A 432 -28.87 6.14 -11.76
N LYS A 433 -28.25 6.65 -10.69
CA LYS A 433 -26.93 7.32 -10.75
C LYS A 433 -25.79 6.41 -11.14
N LEU A 434 -25.95 5.10 -10.98
CA LEU A 434 -24.97 4.09 -11.37
C LEU A 434 -25.30 3.46 -12.74
N ASN A 435 -26.33 3.94 -13.44
CA ASN A 435 -26.82 3.39 -14.70
C ASN A 435 -27.10 1.88 -14.60
N VAL A 436 -27.80 1.48 -13.53
CA VAL A 436 -28.19 0.10 -13.25
C VAL A 436 -29.70 -0.03 -13.35
N SER A 437 -30.18 -0.96 -14.17
CA SER A 437 -31.60 -1.20 -14.38
C SER A 437 -31.98 -2.65 -14.13
N ILE A 438 -33.25 -2.87 -13.79
CA ILE A 438 -33.79 -4.19 -13.53
C ILE A 438 -34.34 -4.78 -14.83
N ASP A 439 -33.85 -5.97 -15.19
CA ASP A 439 -34.32 -6.71 -16.36
C ASP A 439 -35.68 -7.39 -16.05
N ASP A 440 -36.75 -6.83 -16.59
CA ASP A 440 -38.14 -7.30 -16.47
C ASP A 440 -38.58 -8.20 -17.66
N THR A 441 -37.65 -8.65 -18.50
CA THR A 441 -38.01 -9.46 -19.70
C THR A 441 -38.63 -10.83 -19.38
N ARG A 442 -38.66 -11.27 -18.11
CA ARG A 442 -39.41 -12.46 -17.67
C ARG A 442 -40.91 -12.24 -17.51
N GLY A 443 -41.41 -11.02 -17.60
CA GLY A 443 -42.85 -10.71 -17.67
C GLY A 443 -43.49 -11.03 -19.03
N LEU A 444 -42.68 -11.20 -20.09
CA LEU A 444 -43.14 -11.62 -21.41
C LEU A 444 -43.06 -13.14 -21.57
N VAL A 445 -43.87 -13.86 -20.80
CA VAL A 445 -44.28 -15.21 -21.21
C VAL A 445 -45.24 -15.00 -22.39
N ILE A 446 -44.74 -15.18 -23.61
CA ILE A 446 -45.62 -15.44 -24.76
C ILE A 446 -46.41 -16.70 -24.38
N LYS A 447 -47.69 -16.51 -24.04
CA LYS A 447 -48.65 -17.61 -23.99
C LYS A 447 -48.91 -18.01 -25.43
N ASP A 448 -48.37 -19.15 -25.83
CA ASP A 448 -48.95 -19.93 -26.93
C ASP A 448 -50.19 -20.68 -26.42
#